data_AF-A0A1Y3P1E8-F1
#
_entry.id   AF-A0A1Y3P1E8-F1
#
_cell.length_a   1.000
_cell.length_b   1.000
_cell.length_c   1.000
_cell.angle_alpha   90.00
_cell.angle_beta   90.00
_cell.angle_gamma   90.00
#
_symmetry.space_group_name_H-M   'P 1'
#
loop_
_entity.id
_entity.type
_entity.pdbx_description
1 polymer ?
#
loop_
_entity_poly.entity_id
_entity_poly.type
_entity_poly.pdbx_seq_one_letter_code
_entity_poly.pdbx_strand_id
1 'polypeptide(L)'
;MIDFWLAAGLLLLVAMSFLLIPVLRGRRAQSEEDRTALNVALYQERVAELQGQQEEGVLSSTQMDSSRAEAARELLADTEGAEPLRTSRLGKTLPLLAAFLVPLMGIGLYMHFGASDKVELTREFAQPPGSIAEMTNRLERAVKAQPDSAEGLYFLARTYMAQDRPADAAAMFERAVALAGRQAELLGQWAQALYFANGKKFSPQVQALTNEALQADPKEVTSLGLLGIAAFESQHYQQAVDYWKRLLAVLPAQDPSRQALEGGIARATEKLAESGGKIEQPAAAVSKTASIKVRVDLAADLKAKVAPGDSVFIFARAVGGPPAPLAVKRVTVADLPTEVELGDADAMMPQLKLSNFPEVQLVARISRAGQPTTGEWIGRSKPLSSNTTALQALTIDSPDQ
;
A
#
# COMPACT_ATOMS: atom_id res chain seq x y z
N MET A 1 15.80 -21.47 -8.33
CA MET A 1 16.61 -22.04 -7.22
C MET A 1 17.84 -22.79 -7.73
N ILE A 2 17.68 -23.72 -8.68
CA ILE A 2 18.79 -24.49 -9.26
C ILE A 2 19.89 -23.59 -9.86
N ASP A 3 19.51 -22.51 -10.55
CA ASP A 3 20.48 -21.61 -11.21
C ASP A 3 21.46 -20.94 -10.25
N PHE A 4 20.99 -20.57 -9.04
CA PHE A 4 21.84 -19.95 -8.02
C PHE A 4 22.88 -20.96 -7.50
N TRP A 5 22.43 -22.16 -7.14
CA TRP A 5 23.30 -23.23 -6.66
C TRP A 5 24.26 -23.71 -7.74
N LEU A 6 23.84 -23.72 -9.01
CA LEU A 6 24.70 -23.98 -10.16
C LEU A 6 25.82 -22.95 -10.28
N ALA A 7 25.47 -21.65 -10.26
CA ALA A 7 26.46 -20.58 -10.37
C ALA A 7 27.43 -20.58 -9.18
N ALA A 8 26.93 -20.75 -7.96
CA ALA A 8 27.74 -20.85 -6.75
C ALA A 8 28.67 -22.07 -6.79
N GLY A 9 28.14 -23.24 -7.18
CA GLY A 9 28.92 -24.47 -7.32
C GLY A 9 30.01 -24.37 -8.38
N LEU A 10 29.71 -23.72 -9.52
CA LEU A 10 30.70 -23.48 -10.58
C LEU A 10 31.85 -22.59 -10.09
N LEU A 11 31.55 -21.47 -9.43
CA LEU A 11 32.56 -20.59 -8.86
C LEU A 11 33.42 -21.30 -7.81
N LEU A 12 32.80 -22.15 -6.99
CA LEU A 12 33.49 -22.94 -5.98
C LEU A 12 34.43 -23.98 -6.61
N LEU A 13 34.01 -24.65 -7.69
CA LEU A 13 34.86 -25.55 -8.45
C LEU A 13 36.06 -24.82 -9.06
N VAL A 14 35.84 -23.64 -9.64
CA VAL A 14 36.93 -22.80 -10.17
C VAL A 14 37.91 -22.45 -9.06
N ALA A 15 37.44 -21.95 -7.92
CA ALA A 15 38.29 -21.61 -6.77
C ALA A 15 39.07 -22.82 -6.24
N MET A 16 38.43 -23.98 -6.13
CA MET A 16 39.05 -25.20 -5.65
C MET A 16 40.11 -25.75 -6.62
N SER A 17 39.94 -25.52 -7.93
CA SER A 17 40.94 -25.88 -8.93
C SER A 17 42.27 -25.14 -8.73
N PHE A 18 42.24 -23.85 -8.36
CA PHE A 18 43.43 -23.07 -8.06
C PHE A 18 44.19 -23.60 -6.82
N LEU A 19 43.47 -24.18 -5.86
CA LEU A 19 44.07 -24.78 -4.66
C LEU A 19 44.60 -26.20 -4.91
N LEU A 20 43.85 -27.03 -5.63
CA LEU A 20 44.18 -28.45 -5.80
C LEU A 20 45.19 -28.72 -6.92
N ILE A 21 45.16 -27.97 -8.02
CA ILE A 21 46.07 -28.19 -9.17
C ILE A 21 47.55 -28.10 -8.77
N PRO A 22 48.01 -27.08 -7.99
CA PRO A 22 49.40 -27.01 -7.56
C PRO A 22 49.80 -28.16 -6.62
N VAL A 23 48.89 -28.58 -5.72
CA VAL A 23 49.13 -29.68 -4.77
C VAL A 23 49.29 -31.02 -5.51
N LEU A 24 48.47 -31.25 -6.54
CA LEU A 24 48.54 -32.45 -7.38
C LEU A 24 49.75 -32.44 -8.34
N ARG A 25 50.16 -31.26 -8.82
CA ARG A 25 51.32 -31.10 -9.73
C ARG A 25 52.67 -31.04 -9.01
N GLY A 26 52.71 -31.03 -7.68
CA GLY A 26 53.94 -31.02 -6.86
C GLY A 26 54.89 -32.23 -7.03
N ARG A 27 54.58 -33.19 -7.91
CA ARG A 27 55.49 -34.30 -8.28
C ARG A 27 56.77 -33.85 -9.01
N ARG A 28 56.80 -32.64 -9.59
CA ARG A 28 58.00 -32.14 -10.30
C ARG A 28 59.21 -31.93 -9.38
N ALA A 29 59.00 -31.45 -8.15
CA ALA A 29 60.08 -31.25 -7.19
C ALA A 29 60.71 -32.58 -6.74
N GLN A 30 59.91 -33.64 -6.69
CA GLN A 30 60.37 -34.99 -6.31
C GLN A 30 61.26 -35.61 -7.40
N SER A 31 61.02 -35.26 -8.67
CA SER A 31 61.84 -35.70 -9.80
C SER A 31 63.26 -35.10 -9.83
N GLU A 32 63.51 -33.96 -9.19
CA GLU A 32 64.84 -33.36 -9.09
C GLU A 32 65.64 -33.97 -7.93
N GLU A 33 64.97 -34.28 -6.82
CA GLU A 33 65.54 -34.99 -5.66
C GLU A 33 65.95 -36.42 -6.05
N ASP A 34 65.11 -37.13 -6.83
CA ASP A 34 65.43 -38.45 -7.38
C ASP A 34 66.62 -38.43 -8.36
N ARG A 35 66.80 -37.35 -9.15
CA ARG A 35 67.94 -37.19 -10.08
C ARG A 35 69.26 -37.00 -9.35
N THR A 36 69.27 -36.16 -8.31
CA THR A 36 70.47 -35.91 -7.52
C THR A 36 70.88 -37.17 -6.75
N ALA A 37 69.91 -37.89 -6.18
CA ALA A 37 70.15 -39.17 -5.50
C ALA A 37 70.70 -40.24 -6.45
N LEU A 38 70.19 -40.32 -7.69
CA LEU A 38 70.68 -41.24 -8.72
C LEU A 38 72.12 -40.94 -9.13
N ASN A 39 72.47 -39.68 -9.36
CA ASN A 39 73.83 -39.28 -9.75
C ASN A 39 74.85 -39.60 -8.66
N VAL A 40 74.48 -39.42 -7.39
CA VAL A 40 75.33 -39.80 -6.25
C VAL A 40 75.51 -41.32 -6.17
N ALA A 41 74.46 -42.11 -6.43
CA ALA A 41 74.55 -43.56 -6.42
C ALA A 41 75.48 -44.09 -7.52
N LEU A 42 75.38 -43.54 -8.74
CA LEU A 42 76.27 -43.88 -9.86
C LEU A 42 77.74 -43.55 -9.55
N TYR A 43 78.01 -42.41 -8.90
CA TYR A 43 79.36 -42.08 -8.44
C TYR A 43 79.89 -43.11 -7.44
N GLN A 44 79.08 -43.51 -6.46
CA GLN A 44 79.48 -44.51 -5.46
C GLN A 44 79.79 -45.87 -6.10
N GLU A 45 78.96 -46.31 -7.05
CA GLU A 45 79.19 -47.53 -7.83
C GLU A 45 80.51 -47.44 -8.62
N ARG A 46 80.75 -46.31 -9.28
CA ARG A 46 81.98 -46.10 -10.05
C ARG A 46 83.23 -46.10 -9.18
N VAL A 47 83.16 -45.51 -7.99
CA VAL A 47 84.27 -45.55 -7.02
C VAL A 47 84.52 -46.97 -6.50
N ALA A 48 83.47 -47.74 -6.23
CA ALA A 48 83.60 -49.13 -5.79
C ALA A 48 84.21 -50.01 -6.88
N GLU A 49 83.86 -49.80 -8.14
CA GLU A 49 84.45 -50.51 -9.28
C GLU A 49 85.95 -50.20 -9.42
N LEU A 50 86.33 -48.93 -9.33
CA LEU A 50 87.73 -48.51 -9.37
C LEU A 50 88.55 -49.12 -8.21
N GLN A 51 87.91 -49.27 -7.04
CA GLN A 51 88.53 -49.86 -5.86
C GLN A 51 88.76 -51.37 -6.05
N GLY A 52 87.81 -52.10 -6.64
CA GLY A 52 87.99 -53.51 -7.01
C GLY A 52 89.12 -53.72 -8.03
N GLN A 53 89.21 -52.86 -9.05
CA GLN A 53 90.28 -52.90 -10.05
C GLN A 53 91.68 -52.61 -9.44
N GLN A 54 91.74 -51.82 -8.36
CA GLN A 54 92.98 -51.62 -7.60
C GLN A 54 93.37 -52.86 -6.81
N GLU A 55 92.40 -53.52 -6.15
CA GLU A 55 92.63 -54.77 -5.39
C GLU A 55 93.06 -55.93 -6.31
N GLU A 56 92.57 -55.97 -7.54
CA GLU A 56 93.00 -56.91 -8.58
C GLU A 56 94.37 -56.57 -9.21
N GLY A 57 94.98 -55.45 -8.81
CA GLY A 57 96.29 -55.01 -9.27
C GLY A 57 96.30 -54.40 -10.67
N VAL A 58 95.14 -54.10 -11.25
CA VAL A 58 94.98 -53.50 -12.58
C VAL A 58 95.28 -52.00 -12.56
N LEU A 59 94.95 -51.33 -11.45
CA LEU A 59 95.20 -49.89 -11.23
C LEU A 59 96.32 -49.67 -10.20
N SER A 60 97.27 -48.80 -10.52
CA SER A 60 98.23 -48.27 -9.54
C SER A 60 97.58 -47.24 -8.60
N SER A 61 98.15 -47.00 -7.43
CA SER A 61 97.62 -46.05 -6.44
C SER A 61 97.49 -44.62 -6.99
N THR A 62 98.46 -44.18 -7.80
CA THR A 62 98.42 -42.85 -8.43
C THR A 62 97.33 -42.74 -9.49
N GLN A 63 97.07 -43.83 -10.23
CA GLN A 63 95.97 -43.87 -11.20
C GLN A 63 94.60 -43.86 -10.50
N MET A 64 94.45 -44.59 -9.40
CA MET A 64 93.22 -44.59 -8.58
C MET A 64 92.85 -43.17 -8.11
N ASP A 65 93.82 -42.44 -7.56
CA ASP A 65 93.59 -41.07 -7.08
C ASP A 65 93.15 -40.14 -8.23
N SER A 66 93.75 -40.29 -9.41
CA SER A 66 93.41 -39.49 -10.59
C SER A 66 91.98 -39.79 -11.11
N SER A 67 91.61 -41.08 -11.20
CA SER A 67 90.28 -41.50 -11.68
C SER A 67 89.17 -41.13 -10.69
N ARG A 68 89.46 -41.20 -9.38
CA ARG A 68 88.52 -40.76 -8.35
C ARG A 68 88.29 -39.25 -8.40
N ALA A 69 89.34 -38.47 -8.65
CA ALA A 69 89.24 -37.02 -8.80
C ALA A 69 88.50 -36.58 -10.08
N GLU A 70 88.52 -37.41 -11.12
CA GLU A 70 87.75 -37.21 -12.35
C GLU A 70 86.26 -37.53 -12.14
N ALA A 71 85.94 -38.68 -11.54
CA ALA A 71 84.57 -39.04 -11.18
C ALA A 71 83.92 -38.01 -10.22
N ALA A 72 84.72 -37.43 -9.30
CA ALA A 72 84.23 -36.38 -8.41
C ALA A 72 83.95 -35.07 -9.16
N ARG A 73 84.74 -34.74 -10.19
CA ARG A 73 84.52 -33.58 -11.05
C ARG A 73 83.28 -33.75 -11.93
N GLU A 74 83.07 -34.96 -12.46
CA GLU A 74 81.86 -35.30 -13.23
C GLU A 74 80.60 -35.18 -12.38
N LEU A 75 80.60 -35.70 -11.14
CA LEU A 75 79.48 -35.54 -10.20
C LEU A 75 79.20 -34.06 -9.89
N LEU A 76 80.24 -33.23 -9.70
CA LEU A 76 80.07 -31.80 -9.45
C LEU A 76 79.50 -31.08 -10.68
N ALA A 77 80.00 -31.37 -11.89
CA ALA A 77 79.49 -30.80 -13.13
C ALA A 77 78.02 -31.18 -13.39
N ASP A 78 77.63 -32.42 -13.06
CA ASP A 78 76.25 -32.91 -13.17
C ASP A 78 75.30 -32.35 -12.09
N THR A 79 75.83 -31.73 -11.03
CA THR A 79 75.05 -31.17 -9.92
C THR A 79 75.03 -29.63 -9.87
N GLU A 80 75.92 -28.94 -10.61
CA GLU A 80 76.03 -27.47 -10.65
C GLU A 80 74.79 -26.73 -11.23
N GLY A 81 73.87 -27.43 -11.89
CA GLY A 81 72.63 -26.86 -12.43
C GLY A 81 71.45 -26.76 -11.45
N ALA A 82 71.58 -27.27 -10.22
CA ALA A 82 70.49 -27.33 -9.25
C ALA A 82 70.53 -26.12 -8.29
N GLU A 83 69.95 -24.99 -8.69
CA GLU A 83 69.72 -23.90 -7.72
C GLU A 83 68.76 -24.36 -6.60
N PRO A 84 69.03 -24.05 -5.32
CA PRO A 84 68.12 -24.37 -4.24
C PRO A 84 66.88 -23.48 -4.35
N LEU A 85 65.85 -23.97 -5.03
CA LEU A 85 64.53 -23.34 -5.06
C LEU A 85 64.08 -23.15 -3.61
N ARG A 86 63.89 -21.89 -3.20
CA ARG A 86 63.28 -21.54 -1.91
C ARG A 86 61.86 -22.09 -1.86
N THR A 87 61.72 -23.31 -1.35
CA THR A 87 60.42 -23.94 -1.13
C THR A 87 59.81 -23.38 0.14
N SER A 88 58.90 -22.40 0.01
CA SER A 88 57.93 -22.14 1.07
C SER A 88 57.01 -23.36 1.15
N ARG A 89 57.31 -24.30 2.04
CA ARG A 89 56.51 -25.50 2.25
C ARG A 89 55.28 -25.14 3.10
N LEU A 90 54.28 -24.49 2.50
CA LEU A 90 52.91 -24.69 2.97
C LEU A 90 52.64 -26.20 2.77
N GLY A 91 52.73 -26.98 3.84
CA GLY A 91 52.53 -28.43 3.78
C GLY A 91 51.20 -28.78 3.11
N LYS A 92 51.16 -29.89 2.35
CA LYS A 92 49.99 -30.31 1.53
C LYS A 92 48.68 -30.36 2.32
N THR A 93 48.75 -30.51 3.63
CA THR A 93 47.60 -30.56 4.55
C THR A 93 46.82 -29.25 4.60
N LEU A 94 47.49 -28.08 4.62
CA LEU A 94 46.81 -26.79 4.76
C LEU A 94 45.89 -26.42 3.58
N PRO A 95 46.31 -26.51 2.30
CA PRO A 95 45.42 -26.25 1.17
C PRO A 95 44.31 -27.31 1.02
N LEU A 96 44.57 -28.58 1.39
CA LEU A 96 43.53 -29.62 1.43
C LEU A 96 42.47 -29.31 2.49
N LEU A 97 42.90 -28.90 3.67
CA LEU A 97 42.01 -28.55 4.78
C LEU A 97 41.19 -27.30 4.41
N ALA A 98 41.83 -26.29 3.81
CA ALA A 98 41.14 -25.11 3.29
C ALA A 98 40.12 -25.48 2.19
N ALA A 99 40.47 -26.38 1.26
CA ALA A 99 39.58 -26.81 0.18
C ALA A 99 38.30 -27.49 0.69
N PHE A 100 38.33 -28.09 1.88
CA PHE A 100 37.14 -28.69 2.50
C PHE A 100 36.40 -27.72 3.43
N LEU A 101 37.16 -26.98 4.25
CA LEU A 101 36.61 -26.15 5.32
C LEU A 101 35.96 -24.87 4.78
N VAL A 102 36.53 -24.27 3.73
CA VAL A 102 35.97 -23.05 3.11
C VAL A 102 34.59 -23.29 2.49
N PRO A 103 34.35 -24.34 1.67
CA PRO A 103 33.00 -24.65 1.17
C PRO A 103 32.00 -24.93 2.29
N LEU A 104 32.38 -25.75 3.27
CA LEU A 104 31.50 -26.08 4.41
C LEU A 104 31.09 -24.84 5.19
N MET A 105 32.07 -23.97 5.49
CA MET A 105 31.81 -22.74 6.22
C MET A 105 30.98 -21.76 5.38
N GLY A 106 31.23 -21.67 4.08
CA GLY A 106 30.43 -20.85 3.16
C GLY A 106 28.97 -21.32 3.09
N ILE A 107 28.74 -22.63 2.97
CA ILE A 107 27.39 -23.21 3.00
C ILE A 107 26.73 -22.96 4.36
N GLY A 108 27.44 -23.18 5.46
CA GLY A 108 26.92 -22.96 6.81
C GLY A 108 26.53 -21.49 7.06
N LEU A 109 27.39 -20.55 6.66
CA LEU A 109 27.10 -19.12 6.75
C LEU A 109 25.92 -18.73 5.87
N TYR A 110 25.81 -19.28 4.66
CA TYR A 110 24.66 -19.04 3.80
C TYR A 110 23.36 -19.64 4.36
N MET A 111 23.41 -20.83 4.97
CA MET A 111 22.23 -21.40 5.62
C MET A 111 21.77 -20.58 6.83
N HIS A 112 22.70 -19.88 7.50
CA HIS A 112 22.38 -19.06 8.67
C HIS A 112 21.95 -17.63 8.31
N PHE A 113 22.64 -16.97 7.36
CA PHE A 113 22.42 -15.57 6.99
C PHE A 113 21.76 -15.36 5.62
N GLY A 114 21.70 -16.41 4.81
CA GLY A 114 21.14 -16.35 3.46
C GLY A 114 19.63 -16.15 3.46
N ALA A 115 19.14 -15.65 2.34
CA ALA A 115 17.74 -15.28 2.15
C ALA A 115 17.17 -15.86 0.85
N SER A 116 17.62 -17.06 0.45
CA SER A 116 17.13 -17.77 -0.75
C SER A 116 15.61 -17.77 -0.83
N ASP A 117 14.98 -18.09 0.30
CA ASP A 117 13.53 -18.27 0.41
C ASP A 117 12.79 -16.95 0.18
N LYS A 118 13.37 -15.83 0.63
CA LYS A 118 12.82 -14.48 0.41
C LYS A 118 12.91 -14.08 -1.06
N VAL A 119 14.01 -14.43 -1.73
CA VAL A 119 14.20 -14.17 -3.17
C VAL A 119 13.23 -14.99 -4.01
N GLU A 120 13.03 -16.25 -3.67
CA GLU A 120 12.05 -17.13 -4.32
C GLU A 120 10.63 -16.59 -4.16
N LEU A 121 10.26 -16.23 -2.93
CA LEU A 121 8.97 -15.63 -2.62
C LEU A 121 8.74 -14.34 -3.43
N THR A 122 9.76 -13.47 -3.54
CA THR A 122 9.69 -12.23 -4.33
C THR A 122 9.45 -12.50 -5.81
N ARG A 123 10.12 -13.52 -6.38
CA ARG A 123 9.90 -13.92 -7.79
C ARG A 123 8.50 -14.49 -7.99
N GLU A 124 7.98 -15.20 -7.01
CA GLU A 124 6.65 -15.79 -7.09
C GLU A 124 5.54 -14.72 -7.02
N PHE A 125 5.67 -13.71 -6.15
CA PHE A 125 4.75 -12.56 -6.12
C PHE A 125 4.82 -11.69 -7.38
N ALA A 126 5.94 -11.71 -8.12
CA ALA A 126 6.05 -11.00 -9.39
C ALA A 126 5.19 -11.63 -10.51
N GLN A 127 4.77 -12.89 -10.37
CA GLN A 127 3.84 -13.53 -11.29
C GLN A 127 2.41 -13.44 -10.75
N PRO A 128 1.42 -13.05 -11.59
CA PRO A 128 0.03 -13.05 -11.17
C PRO A 128 -0.40 -14.47 -10.78
N PRO A 129 -1.10 -14.66 -9.66
CA PRO A 129 -1.55 -15.98 -9.23
C PRO A 129 -2.61 -16.53 -10.21
N GLY A 130 -2.57 -17.83 -10.47
CA GLY A 130 -3.53 -18.49 -11.36
C GLY A 130 -4.87 -18.78 -10.68
N SER A 131 -4.92 -18.80 -9.34
CA SER A 131 -6.13 -19.05 -8.56
C SER A 131 -6.08 -18.43 -7.16
N ILE A 132 -7.26 -18.29 -6.52
CA ILE A 132 -7.36 -17.81 -5.13
C ILE A 132 -6.65 -18.79 -4.16
N ALA A 133 -6.75 -20.10 -4.41
CA ALA A 133 -6.07 -21.11 -3.58
C ALA A 133 -4.55 -20.98 -3.66
N GLU A 134 -4.00 -20.75 -4.86
CA GLU A 134 -2.58 -20.51 -5.05
C GLU A 134 -2.12 -19.22 -4.37
N MET A 135 -2.90 -18.13 -4.50
CA MET A 135 -2.65 -16.87 -3.78
C MET A 135 -2.60 -17.08 -2.26
N THR A 136 -3.51 -17.89 -1.73
CA THR A 136 -3.57 -18.19 -0.29
C THR A 136 -2.32 -18.92 0.17
N ASN A 137 -1.91 -19.98 -0.55
CA ASN A 137 -0.69 -20.73 -0.23
C ASN A 137 0.58 -19.84 -0.31
N ARG A 138 0.62 -18.89 -1.25
CA ARG A 138 1.71 -17.90 -1.35
C ARG A 138 1.74 -16.97 -0.14
N LEU A 139 0.59 -16.42 0.25
CA LEU A 139 0.47 -15.55 1.43
C LEU A 139 0.79 -16.30 2.73
N GLU A 140 0.35 -17.55 2.90
CA GLU A 140 0.69 -18.37 4.06
C GLU A 140 2.20 -18.60 4.18
N ARG A 141 2.88 -18.93 3.07
CA ARG A 141 4.35 -19.03 3.05
C ARG A 141 5.03 -17.69 3.32
N ALA A 142 4.48 -16.59 2.82
CA ALA A 142 4.99 -15.25 3.06
C ALA A 142 4.94 -14.89 4.55
N VAL A 143 3.79 -15.12 5.20
CA VAL A 143 3.61 -14.92 6.64
C VAL A 143 4.50 -15.86 7.45
N LYS A 144 4.72 -17.09 7.00
CA LYS A 144 5.66 -18.01 7.67
C LYS A 144 7.12 -17.53 7.59
N ALA A 145 7.53 -17.00 6.44
CA ALA A 145 8.87 -16.46 6.23
C ALA A 145 9.09 -15.11 6.93
N GLN A 146 8.02 -14.34 7.11
CA GLN A 146 8.03 -13.01 7.75
C GLN A 146 6.87 -12.90 8.76
N PRO A 147 6.98 -13.54 9.93
CA PRO A 147 5.89 -13.61 10.91
C PRO A 147 5.53 -12.28 11.55
N ASP A 148 6.45 -11.31 11.47
CA ASP A 148 6.32 -9.97 12.07
C ASP A 148 5.80 -8.92 11.07
N SER A 149 5.43 -9.33 9.85
CA SER A 149 4.84 -8.44 8.86
C SER A 149 3.33 -8.31 9.09
N ALA A 150 2.93 -7.19 9.72
CA ALA A 150 1.51 -6.88 9.94
C ALA A 150 0.72 -6.77 8.62
N GLU A 151 1.33 -6.25 7.56
CA GLU A 151 0.73 -6.15 6.24
C GLU A 151 0.49 -7.53 5.62
N GLY A 152 1.47 -8.44 5.73
CA GLY A 152 1.30 -9.83 5.27
C GLY A 152 0.17 -10.56 6.00
N LEU A 153 0.08 -10.36 7.33
CA LEU A 153 -1.01 -10.90 8.15
C LEU A 153 -2.37 -10.33 7.76
N TYR A 154 -2.46 -9.03 7.51
CA TYR A 154 -3.68 -8.36 7.07
C TYR A 154 -4.19 -8.92 5.73
N PHE A 155 -3.33 -9.07 4.72
CA PHE A 155 -3.73 -9.60 3.42
C PHE A 155 -4.12 -11.08 3.49
N LEU A 156 -3.43 -11.87 4.30
CA LEU A 156 -3.82 -13.26 4.55
C LEU A 156 -5.20 -13.33 5.22
N ALA A 157 -5.44 -12.50 6.24
CA ALA A 157 -6.74 -12.42 6.92
C ALA A 157 -7.88 -12.05 5.95
N ARG A 158 -7.67 -11.06 5.08
CA ARG A 158 -8.65 -10.68 4.05
C ARG A 158 -8.93 -11.81 3.05
N THR A 159 -7.90 -12.59 2.71
CA THR A 159 -8.05 -13.75 1.83
C THR A 159 -8.86 -14.84 2.51
N TYR A 160 -8.63 -15.11 3.80
CA TYR A 160 -9.46 -16.02 4.58
C TYR A 160 -10.92 -15.54 4.69
N MET A 161 -11.16 -14.24 4.84
CA MET A 161 -12.53 -13.69 4.79
C MET A 161 -13.21 -13.96 3.43
N ALA A 162 -12.49 -13.76 2.32
CA ALA A 162 -13.02 -14.02 0.98
C ALA A 162 -13.29 -15.52 0.70
N GLN A 163 -12.67 -16.42 1.48
CA GLN A 163 -12.84 -17.87 1.40
C GLN A 163 -13.86 -18.42 2.40
N ASP A 164 -14.63 -17.56 3.07
CA ASP A 164 -15.59 -17.96 4.11
C ASP A 164 -14.92 -18.70 5.29
N ARG A 165 -13.67 -18.30 5.63
CA ARG A 165 -12.88 -18.80 6.78
C ARG A 165 -12.69 -17.70 7.84
N PRO A 166 -13.76 -17.19 8.47
CA PRO A 166 -13.68 -16.03 9.35
C PRO A 166 -12.90 -16.28 10.65
N ALA A 167 -12.86 -17.50 11.16
CA ALA A 167 -12.09 -17.84 12.37
C ALA A 167 -10.58 -17.71 12.15
N ASP A 168 -10.08 -18.22 11.02
CA ASP A 168 -8.67 -18.09 10.64
C ASP A 168 -8.32 -16.61 10.36
N ALA A 169 -9.24 -15.88 9.72
CA ALA A 169 -9.08 -14.45 9.50
C ALA A 169 -8.98 -13.66 10.82
N ALA A 170 -9.84 -13.96 11.80
CA ALA A 170 -9.84 -13.30 13.09
C ALA A 170 -8.50 -13.47 13.83
N ALA A 171 -7.91 -14.68 13.80
CA ALA A 171 -6.60 -14.95 14.38
C ALA A 171 -5.47 -14.17 13.68
N MET A 172 -5.53 -14.01 12.36
CA MET A 172 -4.53 -13.22 11.63
C MET A 172 -4.69 -11.71 11.86
N PHE A 173 -5.92 -11.19 11.92
CA PHE A 173 -6.16 -9.78 12.25
C PHE A 173 -5.74 -9.44 13.68
N GLU A 174 -5.98 -10.33 14.66
CA GLU A 174 -5.50 -10.15 16.03
C GLU A 174 -3.98 -9.94 16.07
N ARG A 175 -3.24 -10.80 15.37
CA ARG A 175 -1.77 -10.68 15.26
C ARG A 175 -1.35 -9.40 14.53
N ALA A 176 -2.06 -9.04 13.45
CA ALA A 176 -1.78 -7.81 12.71
C ALA A 176 -1.97 -6.56 13.60
N VAL A 177 -3.05 -6.52 14.40
CA VAL A 177 -3.33 -5.47 15.39
C VAL A 177 -2.23 -5.40 16.46
N ALA A 178 -1.72 -6.55 16.91
CA ALA A 178 -0.64 -6.59 17.90
C ALA A 178 0.69 -6.01 17.36
N LEU A 179 0.97 -6.18 16.06
CA LEU A 179 2.23 -5.75 15.42
C LEU A 179 2.19 -4.32 14.87
N ALA A 180 1.12 -3.94 14.16
CA ALA A 180 0.97 -2.61 13.56
C ALA A 180 0.35 -1.57 14.52
N GLY A 181 -0.03 -2.01 15.73
CA GLY A 181 -0.78 -1.21 16.68
C GLY A 181 -2.29 -1.22 16.40
N ARG A 182 -3.05 -0.74 17.37
CA ARG A 182 -4.53 -0.77 17.40
C ARG A 182 -5.16 0.33 16.55
N GLN A 183 -4.82 0.35 15.26
CA GLN A 183 -5.37 1.31 14.29
C GLN A 183 -6.86 1.03 14.05
N ALA A 184 -7.66 2.08 13.85
CA ALA A 184 -9.12 1.98 13.76
C ALA A 184 -9.58 1.00 12.66
N GLU A 185 -8.99 1.06 11.46
CA GLU A 185 -9.31 0.15 10.36
C GLU A 185 -9.05 -1.32 10.73
N LEU A 186 -7.90 -1.63 11.34
CA LEU A 186 -7.55 -3.00 11.73
C LEU A 186 -8.48 -3.53 12.83
N LEU A 187 -8.86 -2.68 13.79
CA LEU A 187 -9.83 -3.03 14.82
C LEU A 187 -11.20 -3.34 14.21
N GLY A 188 -11.66 -2.53 13.25
CA GLY A 188 -12.91 -2.75 12.53
C GLY A 188 -12.91 -4.07 11.75
N GLN A 189 -11.83 -4.36 11.01
CA GLN A 189 -11.68 -5.62 10.27
C GLN A 189 -11.61 -6.84 11.20
N TRP A 190 -10.90 -6.73 12.32
CA TRP A 190 -10.85 -7.79 13.33
C TRP A 190 -12.22 -8.05 13.95
N ALA A 191 -12.95 -6.98 14.31
CA ALA A 191 -14.31 -7.08 14.83
C ALA A 191 -15.26 -7.76 13.82
N GLN A 192 -15.13 -7.43 12.54
CA GLN A 192 -15.89 -8.07 11.47
C GLN A 192 -15.59 -9.56 11.37
N ALA A 193 -14.32 -9.94 11.33
CA ALA A 193 -13.94 -11.35 11.28
C ALA A 193 -14.48 -12.13 12.50
N LEU A 194 -14.37 -11.57 13.70
CA LEU A 194 -14.92 -12.17 14.93
C LEU A 194 -16.45 -12.29 14.89
N TYR A 195 -17.15 -11.29 14.35
CA TYR A 195 -18.61 -11.34 14.19
C TYR A 195 -19.03 -12.51 13.31
N PHE A 196 -18.39 -12.70 12.15
CA PHE A 196 -18.68 -13.83 11.27
C PHE A 196 -18.24 -15.17 11.88
N ALA A 197 -17.08 -15.22 12.53
CA ALA A 197 -16.58 -16.43 13.19
C ALA A 197 -17.53 -16.92 14.30
N ASN A 198 -18.19 -16.00 15.00
CA ASN A 198 -19.19 -16.29 16.03
C ASN A 198 -20.60 -16.53 15.47
N GLY A 199 -20.74 -16.81 14.18
CA GLY A 199 -22.03 -17.10 13.54
C GLY A 199 -22.94 -15.88 13.48
N LYS A 200 -22.38 -14.69 13.22
CA LYS A 200 -23.08 -13.40 13.15
C LYS A 200 -23.73 -12.99 14.48
N LYS A 201 -23.14 -13.43 15.60
CA LYS A 201 -23.56 -12.98 16.92
C LYS A 201 -22.69 -11.81 17.36
N PHE A 202 -23.35 -10.74 17.77
CA PHE A 202 -22.66 -9.55 18.25
C PHE A 202 -22.21 -9.74 19.71
N SER A 203 -20.94 -10.09 19.90
CA SER A 203 -20.37 -10.43 21.21
C SER A 203 -19.81 -9.19 21.94
N PRO A 204 -19.59 -9.26 23.27
CA PRO A 204 -18.95 -8.18 24.03
C PRO A 204 -17.56 -7.80 23.48
N GLN A 205 -16.82 -8.76 22.93
CA GLN A 205 -15.53 -8.50 22.31
C GLN A 205 -15.67 -7.69 21.01
N VAL A 206 -16.65 -8.02 20.16
CA VAL A 206 -16.94 -7.25 18.94
C VAL A 206 -17.33 -5.82 19.33
N GLN A 207 -18.21 -5.65 20.32
CA GLN A 207 -18.61 -4.34 20.84
C GLN A 207 -17.41 -3.52 21.35
N ALA A 208 -16.49 -4.14 22.09
CA ALA A 208 -15.30 -3.45 22.60
C ALA A 208 -14.40 -2.95 21.46
N LEU A 209 -14.17 -3.80 20.44
CA LEU A 209 -13.34 -3.46 19.30
C LEU A 209 -13.95 -2.37 18.42
N THR A 210 -15.25 -2.44 18.13
CA THR A 210 -15.93 -1.40 17.34
C THR A 210 -16.00 -0.07 18.07
N ASN A 211 -16.20 -0.08 19.39
CA ASN A 211 -16.16 1.13 20.20
C ASN A 211 -14.77 1.77 20.20
N GLU A 212 -13.72 0.97 20.37
CA GLU A 212 -12.34 1.46 20.31
C GLU A 212 -11.99 2.02 18.92
N ALA A 213 -12.39 1.32 17.85
CA ALA A 213 -12.21 1.78 16.49
C ALA A 213 -12.88 3.15 16.26
N LEU A 214 -14.13 3.33 16.70
CA LEU A 214 -14.84 4.59 16.56
C LEU A 214 -14.37 5.71 17.48
N GLN A 215 -13.72 5.39 18.61
CA GLN A 215 -13.03 6.38 19.43
C GLN A 215 -11.81 6.93 18.72
N ALA A 216 -11.06 6.08 18.02
CA ALA A 216 -9.89 6.48 17.25
C ALA A 216 -10.27 7.17 15.93
N ASP A 217 -11.25 6.64 15.20
CA ASP A 217 -11.80 7.24 13.98
C ASP A 217 -13.34 7.16 13.98
N PRO A 218 -14.04 8.29 14.24
CA PRO A 218 -15.50 8.33 14.18
C PRO A 218 -16.12 8.01 12.82
N LYS A 219 -15.32 7.91 11.76
CA LYS A 219 -15.75 7.60 10.38
C LYS A 219 -15.38 6.19 9.94
N GLU A 220 -14.87 5.34 10.83
CA GLU A 220 -14.46 3.98 10.50
C GLU A 220 -15.65 3.16 9.94
N VAL A 221 -15.49 2.74 8.69
CA VAL A 221 -16.57 2.22 7.84
C VAL A 221 -17.13 0.90 8.37
N THR A 222 -16.25 -0.04 8.75
CA THR A 222 -16.64 -1.40 9.11
C THR A 222 -17.36 -1.44 10.46
N SER A 223 -16.89 -0.68 11.45
CA SER A 223 -17.49 -0.59 12.78
C SER A 223 -18.85 0.10 12.74
N LEU A 224 -19.01 1.19 11.97
CA LEU A 224 -20.31 1.81 11.76
C LEU A 224 -21.33 0.82 11.16
N GLY A 225 -20.88 0.00 10.20
CA GLY A 225 -21.72 -1.02 9.58
C GLY A 225 -22.19 -2.08 10.59
N LEU A 226 -21.25 -2.66 11.35
CA LEU A 226 -21.53 -3.71 12.34
C LEU A 226 -22.42 -3.20 13.49
N LEU A 227 -22.13 -2.02 14.01
CA LEU A 227 -22.93 -1.41 15.09
C LEU A 227 -24.35 -1.09 14.63
N GLY A 228 -24.52 -0.65 13.37
CA GLY A 228 -25.86 -0.45 12.80
C GLY A 228 -26.65 -1.76 12.70
N ILE A 229 -26.01 -2.85 12.27
CA ILE A 229 -26.63 -4.19 12.24
C ILE A 229 -27.03 -4.63 13.65
N ALA A 230 -26.11 -4.54 14.62
CA ALA A 230 -26.35 -4.93 15.99
C ALA A 230 -27.48 -4.13 16.66
N ALA A 231 -27.51 -2.81 16.42
CA ALA A 231 -28.56 -1.93 16.91
C ALA A 231 -29.91 -2.30 16.31
N PHE A 232 -29.97 -2.60 15.01
CA PHE A 232 -31.20 -3.01 14.34
C PHE A 232 -31.73 -4.34 14.88
N GLU A 233 -30.87 -5.35 15.02
CA GLU A 233 -31.24 -6.66 15.56
C GLU A 233 -31.71 -6.58 17.01
N SER A 234 -31.14 -5.65 17.78
CA SER A 234 -31.53 -5.38 19.17
C SER A 234 -32.73 -4.43 19.30
N GLN A 235 -33.42 -4.11 18.20
CA GLN A 235 -34.57 -3.20 18.13
C GLN A 235 -34.28 -1.73 18.53
N HIS A 236 -33.01 -1.35 18.65
CA HIS A 236 -32.57 0.02 18.84
C HIS A 236 -32.54 0.76 17.49
N TYR A 237 -33.70 0.87 16.85
CA TYR A 237 -33.81 1.32 15.46
C TYR A 237 -33.27 2.74 15.23
N GLN A 238 -33.44 3.65 16.20
CA GLN A 238 -32.86 5.00 16.13
C GLN A 238 -31.33 4.95 15.99
N GLN A 239 -30.66 4.18 16.86
CA GLN A 239 -29.19 4.05 16.81
C GLN A 239 -28.73 3.40 15.49
N ALA A 240 -29.47 2.41 14.99
CA ALA A 240 -29.18 1.79 13.70
C ALA A 240 -29.21 2.82 12.55
N VAL A 241 -30.25 3.66 12.53
CA VAL A 241 -30.38 4.77 11.56
C VAL A 241 -29.21 5.74 11.67
N ASP A 242 -28.81 6.11 12.89
CA ASP A 242 -27.71 7.06 13.12
C ASP A 242 -26.35 6.51 12.64
N TYR A 243 -26.04 5.25 12.95
CA TYR A 243 -24.81 4.61 12.47
C TYR A 243 -24.77 4.49 10.95
N TRP A 244 -25.86 4.02 10.33
CA TRP A 244 -25.91 3.86 8.88
C TRP A 244 -25.94 5.19 8.12
N LYS A 245 -26.55 6.25 8.68
CA LYS A 245 -26.45 7.60 8.10
C LYS A 245 -25.02 8.14 8.13
N ARG A 246 -24.30 7.95 9.24
CA ARG A 246 -22.87 8.30 9.33
C ARG A 246 -22.05 7.54 8.31
N LEU A 247 -22.28 6.24 8.18
CA LEU A 247 -21.62 5.40 7.19
C LEU A 247 -21.91 5.88 5.75
N LEU A 248 -23.17 6.18 5.43
CA LEU A 248 -23.57 6.68 4.12
C LEU A 248 -22.90 8.02 3.75
N ALA A 249 -22.63 8.87 4.74
CA ALA A 249 -21.94 10.15 4.54
C ALA A 249 -20.45 10.01 4.22
N VAL A 250 -19.83 8.88 4.62
CA VAL A 250 -18.39 8.61 4.39
C VAL A 250 -18.17 7.82 3.09
N LEU A 251 -19.13 6.97 2.70
CA LEU A 251 -19.02 6.17 1.48
C LEU A 251 -18.98 7.06 0.21
N PRO A 252 -18.24 6.66 -0.84
CA PRO A 252 -18.31 7.28 -2.16
C PRO A 252 -19.72 7.21 -2.75
N ALA A 253 -20.09 8.15 -3.61
CA ALA A 253 -21.43 8.23 -4.22
C ALA A 253 -21.78 7.02 -5.11
N GLN A 254 -20.77 6.38 -5.70
CA GLN A 254 -20.91 5.24 -6.62
C GLN A 254 -20.70 3.87 -5.95
N ASP A 255 -20.57 3.82 -4.62
CA ASP A 255 -20.38 2.55 -3.90
C ASP A 255 -21.66 1.70 -3.95
N PRO A 256 -21.60 0.42 -4.41
CA PRO A 256 -22.77 -0.46 -4.50
C PRO A 256 -23.49 -0.67 -3.17
N SER A 257 -22.76 -0.57 -2.05
CA SER A 257 -23.29 -0.78 -0.70
C SER A 257 -24.26 0.32 -0.27
N ARG A 258 -24.23 1.51 -0.90
CA ARG A 258 -25.11 2.64 -0.55
C ARG A 258 -26.58 2.25 -0.65
N GLN A 259 -26.97 1.59 -1.74
CA GLN A 259 -28.37 1.21 -1.97
C GLN A 259 -28.86 0.23 -0.88
N ALA A 260 -28.02 -0.73 -0.49
CA ALA A 260 -28.33 -1.65 0.60
C ALA A 260 -28.48 -0.91 1.94
N LEU A 261 -27.61 0.09 2.18
CA LEU A 261 -27.65 0.93 3.38
C LEU A 261 -28.89 1.81 3.46
N GLU A 262 -29.25 2.46 2.35
CA GLU A 262 -30.47 3.28 2.23
C GLU A 262 -31.72 2.43 2.47
N GLY A 263 -31.77 1.22 1.92
CA GLY A 263 -32.83 0.26 2.21
C GLY A 263 -32.87 -0.18 3.68
N GLY A 264 -31.72 -0.40 4.30
CA GLY A 264 -31.60 -0.69 5.74
C GLY A 264 -32.13 0.45 6.60
N ILE A 265 -31.72 1.69 6.31
CA ILE A 265 -32.20 2.91 6.97
C ILE A 265 -33.71 3.03 6.84
N ALA A 266 -34.27 2.86 5.64
CA ALA A 266 -35.72 2.94 5.41
C ALA A 266 -36.49 1.92 6.27
N ARG A 267 -36.04 0.67 6.31
CA ARG A 267 -36.65 -0.39 7.15
C ARG A 267 -36.54 -0.08 8.64
N ALA A 268 -35.40 0.42 9.10
CA ALA A 268 -35.23 0.82 10.50
C ALA A 268 -36.15 1.99 10.87
N THR A 269 -36.31 2.98 9.98
CA THR A 269 -37.21 4.10 10.21
C THR A 269 -38.68 3.67 10.25
N GLU A 270 -39.08 2.73 9.41
CA GLU A 270 -40.43 2.15 9.43
C GLU A 270 -40.69 1.41 10.75
N LYS A 271 -39.77 0.52 11.17
CA LYS A 271 -39.85 -0.20 12.44
C LYS A 271 -39.86 0.73 13.66
N LEU A 272 -39.12 1.84 13.60
CA LEU A 272 -39.14 2.85 14.65
C LEU A 272 -40.51 3.55 14.72
N ALA A 273 -41.11 3.89 13.58
CA ALA A 273 -42.45 4.49 13.53
C ALA A 273 -43.53 3.52 14.02
N GLU A 274 -43.45 2.24 13.64
CA GLU A 274 -44.35 1.18 14.11
C GLU A 274 -44.30 0.97 15.63
N SER A 275 -43.11 1.11 16.23
CA SER A 275 -42.91 1.00 17.68
C SER A 275 -43.28 2.26 18.46
N GLY A 276 -43.86 3.28 17.79
CA GLY A 276 -44.23 4.55 18.40
C GLY A 276 -43.03 5.46 18.71
N GLY A 277 -41.83 5.07 18.29
CA GLY A 277 -40.63 5.88 18.38
C GLY A 277 -40.70 7.02 17.37
N LYS A 278 -40.51 8.26 17.82
CA LYS A 278 -40.18 9.36 16.92
C LYS A 278 -38.71 9.24 16.57
N ILE A 279 -38.36 9.41 15.29
CA ILE A 279 -36.95 9.62 14.93
C ILE A 279 -36.52 10.90 15.66
N GLU A 280 -35.76 10.77 16.74
CA GLU A 280 -34.98 11.88 17.28
C GLU A 280 -33.88 12.13 16.27
N GLN A 281 -34.26 12.81 15.20
CA GLN A 281 -33.33 13.35 14.26
C GLN A 281 -32.43 14.28 15.09
N PRO A 282 -31.10 14.05 15.16
CA PRO A 282 -30.21 15.13 15.54
C PRO A 282 -30.66 16.28 14.68
N ALA A 283 -31.14 17.36 15.33
CA ALA A 283 -31.84 18.47 14.70
C ALA A 283 -31.28 18.60 13.31
N ALA A 284 -32.11 18.23 12.32
CA ALA A 284 -31.64 18.11 10.96
C ALA A 284 -30.72 19.32 10.74
N ALA A 285 -29.56 19.11 10.13
CA ALA A 285 -29.25 20.02 9.06
C ALA A 285 -30.46 19.91 8.15
N VAL A 286 -31.50 20.69 8.47
CA VAL A 286 -32.44 21.21 7.53
C VAL A 286 -31.43 21.72 6.52
N SER A 287 -31.33 21.05 5.38
CA SER A 287 -31.23 21.81 4.16
C SER A 287 -32.39 22.79 4.32
N LYS A 288 -32.13 23.94 4.96
CA LYS A 288 -33.11 24.97 5.23
C LYS A 288 -33.53 25.30 3.83
N THR A 289 -34.62 24.73 3.35
CA THR A 289 -35.22 25.14 2.09
C THR A 289 -35.62 26.56 2.37
N ALA A 290 -34.72 27.48 2.02
CA ALA A 290 -34.94 28.89 2.14
C ALA A 290 -36.08 29.19 1.17
N SER A 291 -37.19 29.68 1.69
CA SER A 291 -38.26 30.24 0.87
C SER A 291 -38.60 31.63 1.38
N ILE A 292 -38.64 32.59 0.48
CA ILE A 292 -38.87 34.00 0.78
C ILE A 292 -40.13 34.42 0.04
N LYS A 293 -41.13 34.88 0.80
CA LYS A 293 -42.37 35.44 0.24
C LYS A 293 -42.18 36.92 -0.05
N VAL A 294 -42.45 37.33 -1.28
CA VAL A 294 -42.25 38.70 -1.76
C VAL A 294 -43.53 39.21 -2.40
N ARG A 295 -44.02 40.35 -1.92
CA ARG A 295 -45.08 41.12 -2.56
C ARG A 295 -44.46 42.20 -3.43
N VAL A 296 -44.70 42.14 -4.73
CA VAL A 296 -44.16 43.10 -5.70
C VAL A 296 -45.24 44.07 -6.14
N ASP A 297 -44.93 45.36 -6.10
CA ASP A 297 -45.81 46.45 -6.51
C ASP A 297 -45.09 47.43 -7.46
N LEU A 298 -45.87 48.23 -8.18
CA LEU A 298 -45.40 49.21 -9.14
C LEU A 298 -45.72 50.63 -8.67
N ALA A 299 -44.71 51.49 -8.59
CA ALA A 299 -44.89 52.89 -8.22
C ALA A 299 -45.90 53.61 -9.14
N ALA A 300 -46.70 54.50 -8.56
CA ALA A 300 -47.79 55.18 -9.27
C ALA A 300 -47.31 55.93 -10.54
N ASP A 301 -46.14 56.56 -10.46
CA ASP A 301 -45.54 57.34 -11.56
C ASP A 301 -45.04 56.47 -12.73
N LEU A 302 -44.87 55.17 -12.52
CA LEU A 302 -44.43 54.21 -13.53
C LEU A 302 -45.60 53.55 -14.25
N LYS A 303 -46.81 53.55 -13.69
CA LYS A 303 -48.00 52.92 -14.29
C LYS A 303 -48.33 53.43 -15.69
N ALA A 304 -48.01 54.70 -15.99
CA ALA A 304 -48.19 55.30 -17.31
C ALA A 304 -47.03 55.04 -18.29
N LYS A 305 -45.93 54.44 -17.84
CA LYS A 305 -44.66 54.27 -18.60
C LYS A 305 -44.33 52.83 -18.97
N VAL A 306 -45.15 51.87 -18.53
CA VAL A 306 -44.99 50.44 -18.77
C VAL A 306 -46.24 49.88 -19.44
N ALA A 307 -46.08 48.85 -20.28
CA ALA A 307 -47.21 48.18 -20.91
C ALA A 307 -47.65 46.96 -20.07
N PRO A 308 -48.94 46.60 -20.04
CA PRO A 308 -49.45 45.46 -19.28
C PRO A 308 -48.76 44.12 -19.61
N GLY A 309 -48.29 43.95 -20.85
CA GLY A 309 -47.58 42.75 -21.32
C GLY A 309 -46.07 42.73 -21.03
N ASP A 310 -45.50 43.79 -20.45
CA ASP A 310 -44.07 43.85 -20.13
C ASP A 310 -43.72 42.77 -19.10
N SER A 311 -42.59 42.09 -19.29
CA SER A 311 -42.16 41.01 -18.39
C SER A 311 -41.50 41.58 -17.14
N VAL A 312 -41.88 41.04 -15.99
CA VAL A 312 -41.32 41.38 -14.68
C VAL A 312 -40.58 40.16 -14.14
N PHE A 313 -39.28 40.29 -13.94
CA PHE A 313 -38.41 39.28 -13.36
C PHE A 313 -38.18 39.60 -11.89
N ILE A 314 -38.61 38.69 -11.02
CA ILE A 314 -38.46 38.78 -9.57
C ILE A 314 -37.43 37.74 -9.17
N PHE A 315 -36.30 38.18 -8.62
CA PHE A 315 -35.20 37.27 -8.31
C PHE A 315 -34.46 37.66 -7.03
N ALA A 316 -33.79 36.67 -6.43
CA ALA A 316 -32.90 36.86 -5.30
C ALA A 316 -31.44 36.77 -5.76
N ARG A 317 -30.59 37.69 -5.28
CA ARG A 317 -29.14 37.66 -5.51
C ARG A 317 -28.38 37.63 -4.19
N ALA A 318 -27.19 37.03 -4.18
CA ALA A 318 -26.30 37.08 -3.02
C ALA A 318 -25.74 38.50 -2.82
N VAL A 319 -25.62 38.96 -1.57
CA VAL A 319 -25.01 40.28 -1.23
C VAL A 319 -23.48 40.25 -1.37
N GLY A 320 -22.87 39.06 -1.30
CA GLY A 320 -21.41 38.84 -1.45
C GLY A 320 -21.08 37.58 -2.24
N GLY A 321 -21.56 37.48 -3.49
CA GLY A 321 -21.39 36.29 -4.34
C GLY A 321 -21.40 36.62 -5.83
N PRO A 322 -21.43 35.59 -6.71
CA PRO A 322 -21.49 35.81 -8.15
C PRO A 322 -22.74 36.62 -8.55
N PRO A 323 -22.68 37.44 -9.61
CA PRO A 323 -23.78 38.34 -10.01
C PRO A 323 -25.01 37.61 -10.56
N ALA A 324 -24.96 36.28 -10.65
CA ALA A 324 -26.05 35.44 -11.14
C ALA A 324 -27.18 35.33 -10.10
N PRO A 325 -28.46 35.27 -10.54
CA PRO A 325 -29.59 35.12 -9.64
C PRO A 325 -29.64 33.69 -9.05
N LEU A 326 -30.04 33.61 -7.78
CA LEU A 326 -30.15 32.36 -7.02
C LEU A 326 -31.51 31.68 -7.22
N ALA A 327 -32.56 32.48 -7.41
CA ALA A 327 -33.93 32.02 -7.66
C ALA A 327 -34.62 33.08 -8.52
N VAL A 328 -35.39 32.67 -9.54
CA VAL A 328 -36.03 33.60 -10.50
C VAL A 328 -37.47 33.19 -10.75
N LYS A 329 -38.40 34.14 -10.66
CA LYS A 329 -39.77 34.01 -11.18
C LYS A 329 -40.06 35.10 -12.19
N ARG A 330 -40.81 34.74 -13.23
CA ARG A 330 -41.28 35.64 -14.27
C ARG A 330 -42.79 35.84 -14.15
N VAL A 331 -43.21 37.08 -14.09
CA VAL A 331 -44.62 37.52 -14.14
C VAL A 331 -44.76 38.65 -15.17
N THR A 332 -45.94 39.21 -15.35
CA THR A 332 -46.18 40.38 -16.22
C THR A 332 -46.62 41.60 -15.42
N VAL A 333 -46.54 42.79 -16.02
CA VAL A 333 -47.01 44.04 -15.38
C VAL A 333 -48.50 43.98 -15.05
N ALA A 334 -49.32 43.31 -15.88
CA ALA A 334 -50.74 43.10 -15.63
C ALA A 334 -51.04 42.30 -14.35
N ASP A 335 -50.07 41.49 -13.89
CA ASP A 335 -50.22 40.67 -12.68
C ASP A 335 -49.95 41.47 -11.39
N LEU A 336 -49.42 42.70 -11.48
CA LEU A 336 -49.05 43.51 -10.31
C LEU A 336 -50.26 44.26 -9.71
N PRO A 337 -50.39 44.34 -8.36
CA PRO A 337 -49.50 43.76 -7.36
C PRO A 337 -49.69 42.25 -7.16
N THR A 338 -48.59 41.50 -7.04
CA THR A 338 -48.60 40.03 -6.89
C THR A 338 -47.73 39.57 -5.72
N GLU A 339 -48.04 38.40 -5.16
CA GLU A 339 -47.24 37.72 -4.15
C GLU A 339 -46.57 36.48 -4.76
N VAL A 340 -45.25 36.42 -4.68
CA VAL A 340 -44.45 35.29 -5.18
C VAL A 340 -43.59 34.71 -4.08
N GLU A 341 -43.47 33.39 -4.07
CA GLU A 341 -42.51 32.68 -3.23
C GLU A 341 -41.28 32.33 -4.06
N LEU A 342 -40.09 32.72 -3.58
CA LEU A 342 -38.81 32.35 -4.17
C LEU A 342 -38.12 31.34 -3.27
N GLY A 343 -37.77 30.16 -3.78
CA GLY A 343 -37.04 29.16 -3.00
C GLY A 343 -36.02 28.36 -3.79
N ASP A 344 -35.40 27.39 -3.11
CA ASP A 344 -34.35 26.53 -3.70
C ASP A 344 -34.80 25.73 -4.94
N ALA A 345 -36.10 25.51 -5.11
CA ALA A 345 -36.68 24.84 -6.27
C ALA A 345 -36.68 25.73 -7.53
N ASP A 346 -36.60 27.05 -7.36
CA ASP A 346 -36.57 28.03 -8.43
C ASP A 346 -35.12 28.37 -8.87
N ALA A 347 -34.14 27.64 -8.34
CA ALA A 347 -32.73 27.82 -8.67
C ALA A 347 -32.39 27.19 -10.03
N MET A 348 -31.81 27.99 -10.94
CA MET A 348 -31.42 27.51 -12.27
C MET A 348 -30.20 26.59 -12.25
N MET A 349 -29.40 26.63 -11.19
CA MET A 349 -28.18 25.83 -11.02
C MET A 349 -28.20 25.10 -9.67
N PRO A 350 -27.94 23.78 -9.62
CA PRO A 350 -27.98 23.00 -8.38
C PRO A 350 -27.03 23.47 -7.27
N GLN A 351 -25.97 24.21 -7.63
CA GLN A 351 -24.95 24.71 -6.70
C GLN A 351 -25.24 26.14 -6.18
N LEU A 352 -26.09 26.92 -6.86
CA LEU A 352 -26.42 28.31 -6.51
C LEU A 352 -27.82 28.40 -5.92
N LYS A 353 -28.05 27.71 -4.80
CA LYS A 353 -29.32 27.70 -4.08
C LYS A 353 -29.43 28.87 -3.10
N LEU A 354 -30.65 29.30 -2.83
CA LEU A 354 -30.94 30.38 -1.86
C LEU A 354 -30.45 30.02 -0.45
N SER A 355 -30.56 28.75 -0.09
CA SER A 355 -30.12 28.19 1.20
C SER A 355 -28.61 28.21 1.44
N ASN A 356 -27.80 28.34 0.38
CA ASN A 356 -26.34 28.37 0.48
C ASN A 356 -25.78 29.74 0.87
N PHE A 357 -26.60 30.79 0.86
CA PHE A 357 -26.16 32.17 1.13
C PHE A 357 -26.88 32.72 2.36
N PRO A 358 -26.19 33.30 3.36
CA PRO A 358 -26.81 33.77 4.59
C PRO A 358 -27.62 35.06 4.41
N GLU A 359 -27.21 35.90 3.46
CA GLU A 359 -27.84 37.18 3.13
C GLU A 359 -28.06 37.31 1.63
N VAL A 360 -29.25 37.77 1.27
CA VAL A 360 -29.68 37.96 -0.10
C VAL A 360 -30.34 39.33 -0.27
N GLN A 361 -30.39 39.80 -1.50
CA GLN A 361 -31.12 41.00 -1.88
C GLN A 361 -32.16 40.63 -2.93
N LEU A 362 -33.40 41.07 -2.71
CA LEU A 362 -34.48 40.87 -3.67
C LEU A 362 -34.43 41.98 -4.71
N VAL A 363 -34.62 41.60 -5.96
CA VAL A 363 -34.64 42.51 -7.09
C VAL A 363 -35.84 42.18 -7.96
N ALA A 364 -36.61 43.20 -8.32
CA ALA A 364 -37.68 43.11 -9.30
C ALA A 364 -37.33 44.02 -10.46
N ARG A 365 -37.35 43.48 -11.67
CA ARG A 365 -36.93 44.17 -12.90
C ARG A 365 -37.98 44.04 -13.96
N ILE A 366 -38.34 45.16 -14.60
CA ILE A 366 -39.19 45.18 -15.79
C ILE A 366 -38.28 45.17 -17.02
N SER A 367 -38.53 44.24 -17.92
CA SER A 367 -37.82 44.12 -19.20
C SER A 367 -38.81 43.92 -20.34
N ARG A 368 -38.90 44.90 -21.24
CA ARG A 368 -39.68 44.76 -22.49
C ARG A 368 -39.08 43.74 -23.44
N ALA A 369 -37.76 43.62 -23.45
CA ALA A 369 -37.02 42.65 -24.27
C ALA A 369 -37.12 41.20 -23.74
N GLY A 370 -37.83 40.96 -22.62
CA GLY A 370 -37.96 39.64 -22.01
C GLY A 370 -36.67 39.03 -21.46
N GLN A 371 -35.65 39.83 -21.11
CA GLN A 371 -34.39 39.36 -20.54
C GLN A 371 -34.33 39.63 -19.02
N PRO A 372 -33.85 38.67 -18.20
CA PRO A 372 -33.75 38.86 -16.74
C PRO A 372 -32.56 39.74 -16.32
N THR A 373 -31.55 39.92 -17.17
CA THR A 373 -30.29 40.60 -16.86
C THR A 373 -30.27 42.08 -17.22
N THR A 374 -31.12 42.52 -18.15
CA THR A 374 -31.25 43.89 -18.65
C THR A 374 -32.71 44.30 -18.55
N GLY A 375 -33.00 45.56 -18.19
CA GLY A 375 -34.36 46.05 -18.05
C GLY A 375 -34.44 47.57 -18.12
N GLU A 376 -35.64 48.11 -18.10
CA GLU A 376 -35.90 49.55 -18.10
C GLU A 376 -36.13 50.10 -16.69
N TRP A 377 -36.70 49.27 -15.81
CA TRP A 377 -37.07 49.68 -14.44
C TRP A 377 -36.70 48.60 -13.43
N ILE A 378 -36.26 49.03 -12.24
CA ILE A 378 -35.78 48.15 -11.18
C ILE A 378 -36.27 48.61 -9.80
N GLY A 379 -36.58 47.65 -8.94
CA GLY A 379 -36.78 47.82 -7.50
C GLY A 379 -35.82 46.89 -6.75
N ARG A 380 -35.23 47.37 -5.65
CA ARG A 380 -34.26 46.61 -4.84
C ARG A 380 -34.64 46.66 -3.36
N SER A 381 -34.61 45.53 -2.67
CA SER A 381 -34.75 45.49 -1.22
C SER A 381 -33.45 45.87 -0.51
N LYS A 382 -33.52 46.10 0.82
CA LYS A 382 -32.33 46.01 1.67
C LYS A 382 -31.84 44.55 1.75
N PRO A 383 -30.56 44.31 2.08
CA PRO A 383 -30.07 42.98 2.46
C PRO A 383 -30.97 42.34 3.52
N LEU A 384 -31.33 41.09 3.31
CA LEU A 384 -32.19 40.32 4.21
C LEU A 384 -31.68 38.90 4.33
N SER A 385 -31.94 38.26 5.48
CA SER A 385 -31.51 36.89 5.68
C SER A 385 -32.29 35.95 4.78
N SER A 386 -31.59 34.98 4.17
CA SER A 386 -32.20 33.96 3.31
C SER A 386 -33.20 33.05 4.05
N ASN A 387 -33.21 33.08 5.38
CA ASN A 387 -34.14 32.31 6.21
C ASN A 387 -35.35 33.13 6.69
N THR A 388 -35.55 34.35 6.19
CA THR A 388 -36.66 35.19 6.60
C THR A 388 -38.01 34.55 6.24
N THR A 389 -38.93 34.51 7.19
CA THR A 389 -40.31 34.02 7.00
C THR A 389 -41.33 35.14 6.85
N ALA A 390 -40.91 36.39 7.11
CA ALA A 390 -41.77 37.56 6.98
C ALA A 390 -41.97 37.95 5.50
N LEU A 391 -43.20 38.32 5.13
CA LEU A 391 -43.52 38.84 3.80
C LEU A 391 -42.72 40.11 3.52
N GLN A 392 -41.93 40.10 2.44
CA GLN A 392 -41.13 41.24 2.01
C GLN A 392 -41.89 42.06 0.97
N ALA A 393 -42.02 43.37 1.20
CA ALA A 393 -42.58 44.29 0.21
C ALA A 393 -41.46 44.84 -0.69
N LEU A 394 -41.68 44.79 -2.01
CA LEU A 394 -40.74 45.28 -3.01
C LEU A 394 -41.48 46.14 -4.02
N THR A 395 -41.08 47.41 -4.15
CA THR A 395 -41.69 48.34 -5.11
C THR A 395 -40.70 48.62 -6.22
N ILE A 396 -41.17 48.54 -7.47
CA ILE A 396 -40.41 48.98 -8.65
C ILE A 396 -40.65 50.48 -8.79
N ASP A 397 -39.60 51.28 -8.61
CA ASP A 397 -39.69 52.74 -8.51
C ASP A 397 -38.61 53.51 -9.28
N SER A 398 -37.53 52.84 -9.70
CA SER A 398 -36.32 53.48 -10.24
C SER A 398 -36.00 52.99 -11.65
N PRO A 399 -35.40 53.82 -12.52
CA PRO A 399 -34.87 53.35 -13.80
C PRO A 399 -33.69 52.38 -13.58
N ASP A 400 -33.60 51.33 -14.40
CA ASP A 400 -32.49 50.39 -14.37
C ASP A 400 -31.33 50.98 -15.21
N GLN A 401 -30.46 51.76 -14.56
CA GLN A 401 -29.27 52.37 -15.15
C GLN A 401 -28.05 51.45 -15.10
#